data_AF-A0A3C2CUQ2-F1
#
_entry.id   AF-A0A3C2CUQ2-F1
#
_cell.length_a   1.000
_cell.length_b   1.000
_cell.length_c   1.000
_cell.angle_alpha   90.00
_cell.angle_beta   90.00
_cell.angle_gamma   90.00
#
_symmetry.space_group_name_H-M   'P 1'
#
loop_
_entity.id
_entity.type
_entity.pdbx_description
1 polymer ?
#
loop_
_entity_poly.entity_id
_entity_poly.type
_entity_poly.pdbx_seq_one_letter_code
_entity_poly.pdbx_strand_id
1 'polypeptide(L)' 'MTKPMLIIQGANDPRVVKRESDQIAEALKGKGFDVQYLVLEDEGHGFSKKANEILVNRTILEFFDKYVEAGVLAE' A
#
# COMPACT_ATOMS: atom_id res chain seq x y z
N MET A 1 -11.88 -9.95 -7.78
CA MET A 1 -10.78 -8.97 -7.86
C MET A 1 -9.94 -9.35 -9.07
N THR A 2 -9.53 -8.43 -9.95
CA THR A 2 -8.63 -8.73 -11.10
C THR A 2 -7.57 -7.65 -11.31
N LYS A 3 -7.58 -6.61 -10.47
CA LYS A 3 -6.70 -5.46 -10.56
C LYS A 3 -5.59 -5.58 -9.50
N PRO A 4 -4.38 -5.05 -9.79
CA PRO A 4 -3.29 -4.99 -8.82
C PRO A 4 -3.70 -4.17 -7.59
N MET A 5 -3.10 -4.45 -6.43
CA MET A 5 -3.39 -3.74 -5.18
C MET A 5 -2.10 -3.35 -4.45
N LEU A 6 -2.06 -2.11 -3.97
CA LEU A 6 -1.08 -1.62 -3.01
C LEU A 6 -1.74 -1.51 -1.63
N ILE A 7 -1.15 -2.15 -0.63
CA ILE A 7 -1.53 -2.05 0.77
C ILE A 7 -0.40 -1.34 1.53
N ILE A 8 -0.73 -0.34 2.34
CA ILE A 8 0.22 0.42 3.16
C ILE A 8 -0.30 0.45 4.59
N GLN A 9 0.54 0.07 5.55
CA GLN A 9 0.15 -0.08 6.95
C GLN A 9 1.25 0.41 7.90
N GLY A 10 0.89 1.13 8.96
CA GLY A 10 1.77 1.34 10.11
C GLY A 10 1.73 0.15 11.06
N ALA A 11 2.88 -0.38 11.46
CA ALA A 11 2.96 -1.58 12.32
C ALA A 11 2.36 -1.35 13.72
N ASN A 12 2.41 -0.11 14.22
CA ASN A 12 1.97 0.27 15.56
C ASN A 12 0.60 0.97 15.56
N ASP A 13 -0.23 0.74 14.53
CA ASP A 13 -1.55 1.36 14.44
C ASP A 13 -2.48 0.82 15.56
N PRO A 14 -2.92 1.66 16.51
CA PRO A 14 -3.77 1.22 17.61
C PRO A 14 -5.25 1.13 17.23
N ARG A 15 -5.65 1.63 16.06
CA ARG A 15 -7.05 1.69 15.59
C ARG A 15 -7.33 0.58 14.59
N VAL A 16 -6.47 0.42 13.59
CA VAL A 16 -6.54 -0.63 12.57
C VAL A 16 -5.25 -1.44 12.64
N VAL A 17 -5.25 -2.46 13.49
CA VAL A 17 -4.05 -3.26 13.79
C VAL A 17 -3.48 -3.91 12.52
N LYS A 18 -2.15 -4.06 12.46
CA LYS A 18 -1.43 -4.62 11.29
C LYS A 18 -2.03 -5.94 10.77
N ARG A 19 -2.55 -6.78 11.67
CA ARG A 19 -3.21 -8.05 11.33
C ARG A 19 -4.36 -7.89 10.33
N GLU A 20 -5.07 -6.76 10.34
CA GLU A 20 -6.15 -6.48 9.39
C GLU A 20 -5.63 -6.37 7.95
N SER A 21 -4.44 -5.78 7.77
CA SER A 21 -3.76 -5.71 6.48
C SER A 21 -3.09 -7.05 6.12
N ASP A 22 -2.48 -7.73 7.09
CA ASP A 22 -1.82 -9.03 6.89
C ASP A 22 -2.79 -10.08 6.31
N GLN A 23 -3.97 -10.23 6.93
CA GLN A 23 -4.96 -11.23 6.49
C GLN A 23 -5.42 -11.01 5.04
N ILE A 24 -5.55 -9.74 4.61
CA ILE A 24 -5.97 -9.40 3.25
C ILE A 24 -4.83 -9.67 2.28
N ALA A 25 -3.62 -9.23 2.62
CA ALA A 25 -2.44 -9.44 1.79
C ALA A 25 -2.18 -10.93 1.56
N GLU A 26 -2.22 -11.74 2.62
CA GLU A 26 -2.04 -13.20 2.54
C GLU A 26 -3.14 -13.86 1.71
N ALA A 27 -4.41 -13.54 1.97
CA ALA A 27 -5.54 -14.12 1.25
C ALA A 27 -5.53 -13.79 -0.25
N LEU A 28 -5.11 -12.58 -0.62
CA LEU A 28 -5.03 -12.16 -2.02
C LEU A 28 -3.81 -12.76 -2.73
N LYS A 29 -2.63 -12.77 -2.07
CA LYS A 29 -1.42 -13.43 -2.61
C LYS A 29 -1.64 -14.93 -2.80
N GLY A 30 -2.31 -15.59 -1.84
CA GLY A 30 -2.65 -17.01 -1.93
C GLY A 30 -3.60 -17.35 -3.10
N LYS A 31 -4.33 -16.36 -3.61
CA LYS A 31 -5.18 -16.47 -4.82
C LYS A 31 -4.46 -16.06 -6.10
N GLY A 32 -3.17 -15.74 -6.04
CA GLY A 32 -2.35 -15.35 -7.19
C GLY A 32 -2.54 -13.90 -7.65
N PHE A 33 -3.12 -13.02 -6.82
CA PHE A 33 -3.23 -11.61 -7.15
C PHE A 33 -1.92 -10.86 -6.95
N ASP A 34 -1.71 -9.85 -7.81
CA ASP A 34 -0.58 -8.93 -7.70
C ASP A 34 -0.83 -7.94 -6.57
N VAL A 35 -0.17 -8.19 -5.43
CA VAL A 35 -0.31 -7.41 -4.19
C VAL A 35 1.04 -6.94 -3.71
N GLN A 36 1.25 -5.61 -3.76
CA GLN A 36 2.35 -4.95 -3.09
C GLN A 36 1.92 -4.58 -1.67
N TYR A 37 2.78 -4.88 -0.69
CA TYR A 37 2.49 -4.61 0.72
C TYR A 37 3.66 -3.90 1.38
N LEU A 38 3.44 -2.66 1.80
CA LEU A 38 4.41 -1.83 2.52
C LEU A 38 3.99 -1.71 3.98
N VAL A 39 4.88 -2.10 4.90
CA VAL A 39 4.70 -1.92 6.34
C VAL A 39 5.74 -0.94 6.84
N LEU A 40 5.28 0.08 7.58
CA LEU A 40 6.13 1.05 8.25
C LEU A 40 6.24 0.66 9.71
N GLU A 41 7.37 0.02 10.07
CA GLU A 41 7.62 -0.56 11.40
C GLU A 41 7.59 0.47 12.54
N ASP A 42 7.77 1.75 12.20
CA ASP A 42 7.93 2.85 13.16
C ASP A 42 6.82 3.92 13.06
N GLU A 43 5.68 3.56 12.46
CA GLU A 43 4.46 4.38 12.33
C GLU A 43 3.21 3.67 12.88
N GLY A 44 2.10 4.41 13.00
CA GLY A 44 0.80 3.93 13.50
C GLY A 44 -0.36 4.24 12.55
N HIS A 45 -1.40 4.93 13.04
CA HIS A 45 -2.61 5.28 12.27
C HIS A 45 -2.44 6.49 11.34
N GLY A 46 -1.34 6.52 10.61
CA GLY A 46 -0.87 7.66 9.84
C GLY A 46 0.65 7.73 9.88
N PHE A 47 1.22 8.58 9.03
CA PHE A 47 2.67 8.67 8.81
C PHE A 47 3.17 10.02 9.31
N SER A 48 3.75 10.02 10.50
CA SER A 48 4.20 11.23 11.19
C SER A 48 5.59 11.69 10.78
N LYS A 49 6.47 10.74 10.41
CA LYS A 49 7.84 11.03 10.00
C LYS A 49 7.87 11.38 8.53
N LYS A 50 8.48 12.52 8.18
CA LYS A 50 8.58 12.98 6.79
C LYS A 50 9.27 11.98 5.86
N ALA A 51 10.27 11.25 6.35
CA ALA A 51 10.90 10.19 5.57
C ALA A 51 9.89 9.10 5.16
N ASN A 52 8.99 8.70 6.07
CA ASN A 52 7.98 7.69 5.81
C ASN A 52 6.85 8.22 4.93
N GLU A 53 6.41 9.47 5.15
CA GLU A 53 5.44 10.12 4.27
C GLU A 53 5.95 10.22 2.82
N ILE A 54 7.22 10.60 2.63
CA ILE A 54 7.87 10.65 1.31
C ILE A 54 7.96 9.25 0.69
N LEU A 55 8.34 8.24 1.48
CA LEU A 55 8.41 6.85 1.02
C LEU A 55 7.03 6.34 0.55
N VAL A 56 5.98 6.62 1.31
CA VAL A 56 4.59 6.27 0.96
C VAL A 56 4.18 6.93 -0.34
N ASN A 57 4.37 8.25 -0.45
CA ASN A 57 3.99 8.99 -1.66
C ASN A 57 4.76 8.50 -2.88
N ARG A 58 6.06 8.22 -2.75
CA ARG A 58 6.87 7.63 -3.83
C ARG A 58 6.34 6.25 -4.22
N THR A 59 6.06 5.38 -3.26
CA THR A 59 5.53 4.03 -3.52
C THR A 59 4.20 4.09 -4.25
N ILE A 60 3.32 5.03 -3.88
CA ILE A 60 2.03 5.26 -4.54
C ILE A 60 2.24 5.70 -6.00
N LEU A 61 3.14 6.65 -6.25
CA LEU A 61 3.46 7.11 -7.61
C LEU A 61 4.04 5.98 -8.46
N GLU A 62 5.03 5.25 -7.96
CA GLU A 62 5.63 4.11 -8.66
C GLU A 62 4.61 3.00 -8.97
N PHE A 63 3.67 2.76 -8.06
CA PHE A 63 2.59 1.82 -8.27
C PHE A 63 1.65 2.29 -9.39
N PHE A 64 1.26 3.56 -9.39
CA PHE A 64 0.43 4.10 -10.47
C PHE A 64 1.16 4.14 -11.81
N ASP A 65 2.41 4.58 -11.86
CA ASP A 65 3.23 4.56 -13.08
C ASP A 65 3.34 3.15 -13.68
N LYS A 66 3.37 2.11 -12.84
CA LYS A 66 3.43 0.72 -13.27
C LYS A 66 2.12 0.20 -13.88
N TYR A 67 0.97 0.62 -13.36
CA TYR A 67 -0.32 -0.02 -13.67
C TYR A 67 -1.37 0.89 -14.32
N VAL A 68 -1.13 2.19 -14.35
CA VAL A 68 -1.98 3.20 -14.97
C VAL A 68 -1.17 3.85 -16.09
N GLU A 69 -1.45 3.45 -17.33
CA GLU A 69 -0.91 4.16 -18.49
C GLU A 69 -1.45 5.60 -18.53
N ALA A 70 -0.65 6.52 -19.09
CA ALA A 70 -0.90 7.97 -19.19
C ALA A 70 -2.17 8.38 -19.98
N GLY A 71 -3.10 7.48 -20.26
CA GLY A 71 -4.37 7.74 -20.96
C GLY A 71 -5.46 8.40 -20.11
N VAL A 72 -5.22 8.66 -18.82
CA VAL A 72 -6.19 9.33 -17.92
C VAL A 72 -5.96 10.85 -17.82
N LEU A 73 -4.82 11.36 -18.29
CA LEU A 73 -4.50 12.80 -18.28
C LEU A 73 -4.70 13.49 -19.65
N ALA A 74 -5.27 12.78 -20.62
CA ALA A 74 -5.50 13.28 -21.97
C ALA A 74 -6.99 13.31 -22.33
N GLU A 75 -7.80 14.06 -21.57
CA GLU A 75 -9.04 14.72 -22.04
C GLU A 75 -9.22 16.06 -21.32
#